data_AF-A0A9P7JIC2-F1
#
_entry.id   AF-A0A9P7JIC2-F1
#
_cell.length_a   1.000
_cell.length_b   1.000
_cell.length_c   1.000
_cell.angle_alpha   90.00
_cell.angle_beta   90.00
_cell.angle_gamma   90.00
#
_symmetry.space_group_name_H-M   'P 1'
#
loop_
_entity.id
_entity.type
_entity.pdbx_description
1 polymer ?
#
loop_
_entity_poly.entity_id
_entity_poly.type
_entity_poly.pdbx_seq_one_letter_code
_entity_poly.pdbx_strand_id
1 'polypeptide(L)'
;MHSWLAVTPTVGLTQEYDAVHQANVRTALRTLVVHGLDHSLSLPDSDELIWNGDLRWRHGNGDRPRREEFDWLVDYLVDKAKDDHETEGDILLALSAMQGLGSSAKQPSFIDALIRCMGNDKPSRVRHAALRLVSDARGELAAITDDLMPQGVDANLLDSLSRALLTAVCPQPYQAIHSDASFHEDRDRRYINLIFSLTKTDEWCRRQTRQTLHGHLKRCIDLVDEINRRESWFLGFYLPAIIGRVNPICEDLALNPAQATSLRRLIKETWRAHIYENDDDYVDAIPALVAATKLNLPLGEWLAEEVRGALEYFQEQATLVKNGVARAAVNAALCSLEVFHKELQSAL
;
A
#
# COMPACT_ATOMS: atom_id res chain seq x y z
N MET A 1 -11.50 -56.63 35.64
CA MET A 1 -10.24 -56.64 34.89
C MET A 1 -10.57 -56.28 33.44
N HIS A 2 -10.77 -54.99 33.16
CA HIS A 2 -11.12 -54.49 31.82
C HIS A 2 -9.89 -53.83 31.21
N SER A 3 -9.32 -54.51 30.21
CA SER A 3 -8.24 -54.03 29.37
C SER A 3 -8.79 -53.01 28.38
N TRP A 4 -8.43 -51.73 28.56
CA TRP A 4 -8.56 -50.73 27.52
C TRP A 4 -7.40 -50.91 26.54
N LEU A 5 -7.70 -51.44 25.34
CA LEU A 5 -6.81 -51.36 24.20
C LEU A 5 -6.73 -49.89 23.78
N ALA A 6 -5.59 -49.26 24.05
CA ALA A 6 -5.23 -48.00 23.44
C ALA A 6 -5.03 -48.23 21.94
N VAL A 7 -6.04 -47.87 21.15
CA VAL A 7 -5.90 -47.73 19.69
C VAL A 7 -5.09 -46.46 19.47
N THR A 8 -3.78 -46.61 19.26
CA THR A 8 -2.97 -45.54 18.68
C THR A 8 -3.49 -45.26 17.26
N PRO A 9 -3.85 -44.01 16.92
CA PRO A 9 -4.26 -43.69 15.56
C PRO A 9 -3.10 -44.00 14.61
N THR A 10 -3.36 -44.85 13.63
CA THR A 10 -2.43 -45.21 12.57
C THR A 10 -2.04 -43.93 11.83
N VAL A 11 -0.74 -43.67 11.72
CA VAL A 11 -0.12 -42.49 11.06
C VAL A 11 -0.68 -42.21 9.64
N GLY A 12 -1.23 -43.22 8.97
CA GLY A 12 -1.90 -43.07 7.67
C GLY A 12 -3.23 -42.31 7.70
N LEU A 13 -4.03 -42.41 8.77
CA LEU A 13 -5.33 -41.73 8.86
C LEU A 13 -5.19 -40.22 9.09
N THR A 14 -4.13 -39.80 9.79
CA THR A 14 -3.84 -38.39 10.04
C THR A 14 -3.31 -37.66 8.80
N GLN A 15 -2.56 -38.36 7.94
CA GLN A 15 -1.99 -37.77 6.72
C GLN A 15 -3.05 -37.62 5.62
N GLU A 16 -3.93 -38.61 5.46
CA GLU A 16 -5.05 -38.53 4.51
C GLU A 16 -6.06 -37.45 4.93
N TYR A 17 -6.34 -37.33 6.24
CA TYR A 17 -7.18 -36.27 6.78
C TYR A 17 -6.59 -34.86 6.56
N ASP A 18 -5.27 -34.69 6.76
CA ASP A 18 -4.59 -33.40 6.52
C ASP A 18 -4.61 -33.03 5.03
N ALA A 19 -4.38 -33.98 4.12
CA ALA A 19 -4.44 -33.73 2.69
C ALA A 19 -5.86 -33.33 2.21
N VAL A 20 -6.90 -34.00 2.70
CA VAL A 20 -8.30 -33.65 2.40
C VAL A 20 -8.65 -32.28 2.98
N HIS A 21 -8.20 -31.97 4.20
CA HIS A 21 -8.43 -30.67 4.81
C HIS A 21 -7.76 -29.55 4.00
N GLN A 22 -6.50 -29.71 3.61
CA GLN A 22 -5.77 -28.75 2.79
C GLN A 22 -6.44 -28.51 1.43
N ALA A 23 -6.91 -29.58 0.78
CA ALA A 23 -7.65 -29.47 -0.48
C ALA A 23 -8.95 -28.67 -0.31
N ASN A 24 -9.71 -28.94 0.76
CA ASN A 24 -10.95 -28.21 1.06
C ASN A 24 -10.69 -26.73 1.35
N VAL A 25 -9.65 -26.41 2.12
CA VAL A 25 -9.24 -25.02 2.40
C VAL A 25 -8.85 -24.31 1.11
N ARG A 26 -8.03 -24.94 0.27
CA ARG A 26 -7.64 -24.40 -1.04
C ARG A 26 -8.88 -24.10 -1.90
N THR A 27 -9.79 -25.06 -2.03
CA THR A 27 -11.03 -24.85 -2.80
C THR A 27 -11.87 -23.71 -2.23
N ALA A 28 -12.06 -23.64 -0.91
CA ALA A 28 -12.85 -22.59 -0.29
C ALA A 28 -12.25 -21.20 -0.50
N LEU A 29 -10.93 -21.06 -0.30
CA LEU A 29 -10.21 -19.80 -0.53
C LEU A 29 -10.27 -19.37 -1.99
N ARG A 30 -10.08 -20.32 -2.92
CA ARG A 30 -10.15 -20.06 -4.36
C ARG A 30 -11.53 -19.56 -4.76
N THR A 31 -12.59 -20.23 -4.29
CA THR A 31 -13.97 -19.82 -4.53
C THR A 31 -14.21 -18.41 -4.00
N LEU A 32 -13.78 -18.13 -2.78
CA LEU A 32 -13.93 -16.82 -2.17
C LEU A 32 -13.23 -15.71 -2.98
N VAL A 33 -12.00 -15.97 -3.41
CA VAL A 33 -11.20 -15.02 -4.20
C VAL A 33 -11.84 -14.76 -5.57
N VAL A 34 -12.33 -15.79 -6.27
CA VAL A 34 -12.98 -15.66 -7.59
C VAL A 34 -14.28 -14.86 -7.54
N HIS A 35 -15.05 -14.97 -6.45
CA HIS A 35 -16.28 -14.20 -6.24
C HIS A 35 -16.01 -12.74 -5.84
N GLY A 36 -14.75 -12.36 -5.69
CA GLY A 36 -14.34 -11.02 -5.26
C GLY A 36 -14.46 -9.93 -6.33
N LEU A 37 -15.17 -10.10 -7.44
CA LEU A 37 -15.49 -8.98 -8.34
C LEU A 37 -17.00 -8.80 -8.37
N ASP A 38 -17.46 -7.57 -8.14
CA ASP A 38 -18.87 -7.20 -7.93
C ASP A 38 -19.79 -7.71 -9.06
N HIS A 39 -19.25 -7.96 -10.27
CA HIS A 39 -20.05 -8.28 -11.46
C HIS A 39 -19.51 -9.39 -12.38
N SER A 40 -18.42 -10.10 -12.02
CA SER A 40 -17.87 -11.15 -12.90
C SER A 40 -17.08 -12.22 -12.15
N LEU A 41 -17.10 -13.45 -12.67
CA LEU A 41 -16.15 -14.48 -12.27
C LEU A 41 -14.84 -14.21 -13.00
N SER A 42 -13.80 -13.88 -12.27
CA SER A 42 -12.46 -13.76 -12.84
C SER A 42 -11.74 -15.09 -12.87
N LEU A 43 -10.77 -15.19 -13.80
CA LEU A 43 -9.79 -16.25 -13.69
C LEU A 43 -9.06 -16.08 -12.36
N PRO A 44 -8.92 -17.16 -11.59
CA PRO A 44 -8.48 -17.04 -10.21
C PRO A 44 -6.98 -16.67 -10.07
N ASP A 45 -6.22 -16.81 -11.17
CA ASP A 45 -4.84 -16.36 -11.30
C ASP A 45 -4.69 -15.05 -12.09
N SER A 46 -5.80 -14.34 -12.34
CA SER A 46 -5.74 -13.03 -12.98
C SER A 46 -5.08 -12.01 -12.05
N ASP A 47 -4.06 -11.31 -12.53
CA ASP A 47 -3.47 -10.16 -11.83
C ASP A 47 -4.50 -9.06 -11.57
N GLU A 48 -5.53 -8.94 -12.43
CA GLU A 48 -6.62 -7.98 -12.22
C GLU A 48 -7.36 -8.27 -10.91
N LEU A 49 -7.49 -9.54 -10.51
CA LEU A 49 -8.13 -9.90 -9.25
C LEU A 49 -7.30 -9.44 -8.06
N ILE A 50 -5.97 -9.53 -8.19
CA ILE A 50 -5.05 -9.03 -7.17
C ILE A 50 -5.25 -7.54 -6.99
N TRP A 51 -5.49 -6.74 -8.01
CA TRP A 51 -5.52 -5.29 -7.83
C TRP A 51 -6.90 -4.67 -7.70
N ASN A 52 -7.87 -5.23 -8.41
CA ASN A 52 -9.20 -4.67 -8.62
C ASN A 52 -10.31 -5.50 -7.96
N GLY A 53 -9.98 -6.68 -7.42
CA GLY A 53 -10.95 -7.49 -6.66
C GLY A 53 -11.51 -6.72 -5.46
N ASP A 54 -12.82 -6.63 -5.31
CA ASP A 54 -13.48 -6.32 -4.04
C ASP A 54 -13.47 -7.56 -3.13
N LEU A 55 -12.46 -7.64 -2.26
CA LEU A 55 -12.29 -8.73 -1.31
C LEU A 55 -12.86 -8.37 0.07
N ARG A 56 -13.73 -7.36 0.19
CA ARG A 56 -14.27 -6.95 1.48
C ARG A 56 -15.23 -8.01 2.01
N TRP A 57 -14.95 -8.52 3.20
CA TRP A 57 -15.84 -9.43 3.89
C TRP A 57 -16.83 -8.63 4.72
N ARG A 58 -18.10 -9.06 4.68
CA ARG A 58 -19.16 -8.51 5.50
C ARG A 58 -19.95 -9.64 6.11
N HIS A 59 -20.27 -9.49 7.38
CA HIS A 59 -21.26 -10.30 8.04
C HIS A 59 -22.63 -10.09 7.37
N GLY A 60 -23.55 -11.04 7.54
CA GLY A 60 -24.91 -10.93 6.97
C GLY A 60 -25.70 -9.70 7.45
N ASN A 61 -25.25 -9.07 8.54
CA ASN A 61 -25.79 -7.82 9.07
C ASN A 61 -25.10 -6.55 8.52
N GLY A 62 -24.12 -6.70 7.63
CA GLY A 62 -23.35 -5.61 7.01
C GLY A 62 -22.07 -5.20 7.76
N ASP A 63 -21.86 -5.73 8.98
CA ASP A 63 -20.69 -5.41 9.81
C ASP A 63 -19.40 -5.98 9.21
N ARG A 64 -18.29 -5.31 9.47
CA ARG A 64 -16.96 -5.82 9.13
C ARG A 64 -16.54 -6.89 10.14
N PRO A 65 -15.92 -7.99 9.69
CA PRO A 65 -15.34 -8.96 10.62
C PRO A 65 -14.28 -8.35 11.51
N ARG A 66 -14.16 -8.86 12.73
CA ARG A 66 -13.10 -8.50 13.65
C ARG A 66 -11.78 -9.15 13.22
N ARG A 67 -10.67 -8.60 13.69
CA ARG A 67 -9.33 -9.09 13.33
C ARG A 67 -9.09 -10.52 13.81
N GLU A 68 -9.60 -10.86 14.99
CA GLU A 68 -9.47 -12.18 15.60
C GLU A 68 -10.16 -13.28 14.76
N GLU A 69 -11.14 -12.92 13.93
CA GLU A 69 -11.81 -13.85 13.01
C GLU A 69 -10.88 -14.31 11.88
N PHE A 70 -9.77 -13.60 11.65
CA PHE A 70 -8.75 -13.94 10.67
C PHE A 70 -7.53 -14.64 11.27
N ASP A 71 -7.43 -14.77 12.60
CA ASP A 71 -6.24 -15.31 13.27
C ASP A 71 -5.94 -16.75 12.83
N TRP A 72 -6.96 -17.56 12.58
CA TRP A 72 -6.79 -18.93 12.06
C TRP A 72 -6.16 -18.95 10.66
N LEU A 73 -6.47 -17.95 9.84
CA LEU A 73 -5.97 -17.82 8.48
C LEU A 73 -4.52 -17.32 8.48
N VAL A 74 -4.18 -16.45 9.44
CA VAL A 74 -2.79 -16.08 9.73
C VAL A 74 -1.99 -17.30 10.18
N ASP A 75 -2.52 -18.10 11.12
CA ASP A 75 -1.86 -19.33 11.57
C ASP A 75 -1.66 -20.32 10.40
N TYR A 76 -2.66 -20.46 9.53
CA TYR A 76 -2.55 -21.30 8.35
C TYR A 76 -1.47 -20.80 7.37
N LEU A 77 -1.39 -19.49 7.13
CA LEU A 77 -0.35 -18.87 6.31
C LEU A 77 1.06 -19.12 6.89
N VAL A 78 1.19 -19.00 8.21
CA VAL A 78 2.46 -19.16 8.92
C VAL A 78 2.89 -20.61 8.96
N ASP A 79 1.99 -21.55 9.21
CA ASP A 79 2.35 -22.94 9.53
C ASP A 79 2.21 -23.91 8.36
N LYS A 80 1.27 -23.69 7.45
CA LYS A 80 0.80 -24.72 6.49
C LYS A 80 0.99 -24.36 5.03
N ALA A 81 0.96 -23.08 4.67
CA ALA A 81 0.97 -22.68 3.26
C ALA A 81 2.36 -22.55 2.62
N LYS A 82 3.47 -22.72 3.36
CA LYS A 82 4.83 -22.35 2.92
C LYS A 82 5.27 -22.92 1.56
N ASP A 83 4.80 -24.13 1.25
CA ASP A 83 5.18 -24.89 0.06
C ASP A 83 4.07 -24.89 -1.02
N ASP A 84 2.99 -24.15 -0.81
CA ASP A 84 1.84 -24.05 -1.72
C ASP A 84 1.56 -22.59 -2.08
N HIS A 85 2.27 -22.09 -3.09
CA HIS A 85 2.19 -20.69 -3.51
C HIS A 85 0.80 -20.25 -4.01
N GLU A 86 0.00 -21.18 -4.56
CA GLU A 86 -1.36 -20.87 -4.98
C GLU A 86 -2.21 -20.55 -3.74
N THR A 87 -2.16 -21.43 -2.75
CA THR A 87 -2.85 -21.23 -1.48
C THR A 87 -2.29 -20.03 -0.72
N GLU A 88 -0.97 -19.77 -0.69
CA GLU A 88 -0.41 -18.56 -0.08
C GLU A 88 -1.02 -17.30 -0.68
N GLY A 89 -1.07 -17.21 -2.02
CA GLY A 89 -1.64 -16.05 -2.69
C GLY A 89 -3.14 -15.89 -2.39
N ASP A 90 -3.91 -16.99 -2.37
CA ASP A 90 -5.34 -16.92 -2.04
C ASP A 90 -5.58 -16.48 -0.59
N ILE A 91 -4.77 -16.97 0.35
CA ILE A 91 -4.82 -16.56 1.76
C ILE A 91 -4.53 -15.06 1.90
N LEU A 92 -3.49 -14.55 1.23
CA LEU A 92 -3.12 -13.13 1.28
C LEU A 92 -4.24 -12.24 0.69
N LEU A 93 -4.87 -12.68 -0.40
CA LEU A 93 -6.02 -11.98 -0.96
C LEU A 93 -7.20 -12.00 0.03
N ALA A 94 -7.54 -13.15 0.60
CA ALA A 94 -8.58 -13.26 1.62
C ALA A 94 -8.30 -12.38 2.85
N LEU A 95 -7.06 -12.34 3.35
CA LEU A 95 -6.66 -11.52 4.48
C LEU A 95 -6.67 -10.01 4.18
N SER A 96 -6.67 -9.60 2.91
CA SER A 96 -6.83 -8.18 2.54
C SER A 96 -8.22 -7.64 2.97
N ALA A 97 -9.20 -8.52 3.16
CA ALA A 97 -10.51 -8.20 3.73
C ALA A 97 -10.42 -7.59 5.14
N MET A 98 -9.39 -7.96 5.90
CA MET A 98 -9.18 -7.50 7.28
C MET A 98 -8.83 -6.01 7.35
N GLN A 99 -8.19 -5.46 6.30
CA GLN A 99 -7.68 -4.08 6.26
C GLN A 99 -6.83 -3.72 7.50
N GLY A 100 -5.97 -4.65 7.92
CA GLY A 100 -5.15 -4.51 9.12
C GLY A 100 -4.02 -5.54 9.21
N LEU A 101 -3.33 -5.57 10.35
CA LEU A 101 -2.15 -6.41 10.58
C LEU A 101 -2.41 -7.56 11.57
N GLY A 102 -3.63 -8.10 11.59
CA GLY A 102 -4.01 -9.20 12.49
C GLY A 102 -4.35 -8.73 13.90
N SER A 103 -4.71 -9.68 14.79
CA SER A 103 -4.81 -9.37 16.22
C SER A 103 -3.44 -9.05 16.81
N SER A 104 -3.41 -8.33 17.93
CA SER A 104 -2.14 -7.98 18.60
C SER A 104 -1.28 -9.21 18.94
N ALA A 105 -1.88 -10.39 19.14
CA ALA A 105 -1.16 -11.62 19.44
C ALA A 105 -0.50 -12.25 18.21
N LYS A 106 -1.06 -12.03 17.01
CA LYS A 106 -0.61 -12.63 15.75
C LYS A 106 0.23 -11.69 14.90
N GLN A 107 0.15 -10.38 15.16
CA GLN A 107 0.78 -9.35 14.36
C GLN A 107 2.28 -9.56 14.08
N PRO A 108 3.14 -9.94 15.06
CA PRO A 108 4.57 -10.17 14.76
C PRO A 108 4.79 -11.30 13.75
N SER A 109 4.16 -12.47 13.99
CA SER A 109 4.25 -13.63 13.08
C SER A 109 3.65 -13.33 11.72
N PHE A 110 2.62 -12.50 11.68
CA PHE A 110 1.99 -12.09 10.43
C PHE A 110 2.88 -11.18 9.60
N ILE A 111 3.53 -10.18 10.22
CA ILE A 111 4.49 -9.31 9.53
C ILE A 111 5.68 -10.13 9.01
N ASP A 112 6.18 -11.10 9.78
CA ASP A 112 7.22 -12.02 9.33
C ASP A 112 6.78 -12.85 8.10
N ALA A 113 5.54 -13.36 8.10
CA ALA A 113 4.97 -14.03 6.94
C ALA A 113 4.87 -13.10 5.72
N LEU A 114 4.47 -11.83 5.89
CA LEU A 114 4.41 -10.85 4.81
C LEU A 114 5.80 -10.55 4.22
N ILE A 115 6.82 -10.39 5.07
CA ILE A 115 8.22 -10.24 4.64
C ILE A 115 8.63 -11.43 3.76
N ARG A 116 8.36 -12.65 4.23
CA ARG A 116 8.65 -13.89 3.51
C ARG A 116 7.90 -13.97 2.17
N CYS A 117 6.63 -13.60 2.13
CA CYS A 117 5.80 -13.63 0.92
C CYS A 117 6.22 -12.59 -0.14
N MET A 118 6.87 -11.50 0.27
CA MET A 118 7.42 -10.48 -0.62
C MET A 118 8.87 -10.76 -1.07
N GLY A 119 9.44 -11.91 -0.68
CA GLY A 119 10.81 -12.31 -1.03
C GLY A 119 11.05 -12.48 -2.54
N ASN A 120 12.30 -12.32 -2.96
CA ASN A 120 12.72 -12.45 -4.37
C ASN A 120 12.43 -13.85 -4.96
N ASP A 121 12.47 -14.88 -4.11
CA ASP A 121 12.24 -16.28 -4.45
C ASP A 121 10.75 -16.63 -4.62
N LYS A 122 9.84 -15.74 -4.22
CA LYS A 122 8.40 -15.98 -4.30
C LYS A 122 7.83 -15.72 -5.71
N PRO A 123 6.78 -16.42 -6.14
CA PRO A 123 6.08 -16.06 -7.38
C PRO A 123 5.49 -14.64 -7.33
N SER A 124 5.38 -13.99 -8.49
CA SER A 124 4.82 -12.63 -8.62
C SER A 124 3.46 -12.50 -7.93
N ARG A 125 2.57 -13.47 -8.14
CA ARG A 125 1.24 -13.53 -7.50
C ARG A 125 1.31 -13.42 -5.97
N VAL A 126 2.19 -14.17 -5.33
CA VAL A 126 2.34 -14.16 -3.85
C VAL A 126 2.88 -12.81 -3.39
N ARG A 127 3.91 -12.27 -4.07
CA ARG A 127 4.46 -10.95 -3.76
C ARG A 127 3.43 -9.84 -3.90
N HIS A 128 2.68 -9.85 -4.99
CA HIS A 128 1.68 -8.84 -5.32
C HIS A 128 0.49 -8.90 -4.36
N ALA A 129 0.01 -10.11 -4.01
CA ALA A 129 -1.03 -10.28 -3.01
C ALA A 129 -0.57 -9.78 -1.62
N ALA A 130 0.68 -10.06 -1.22
CA ALA A 130 1.23 -9.53 0.02
C ALA A 130 1.37 -8.00 0.00
N LEU A 131 1.87 -7.43 -1.11
CA LEU A 131 1.97 -5.97 -1.27
C LEU A 131 0.59 -5.30 -1.18
N ARG A 132 -0.42 -5.86 -1.84
CA ARG A 132 -1.80 -5.38 -1.73
C ARG A 132 -2.25 -5.37 -0.29
N LEU A 133 -2.10 -6.50 0.42
CA LEU A 133 -2.53 -6.64 1.80
C LEU A 133 -1.91 -5.56 2.69
N VAL A 134 -0.59 -5.36 2.57
CA VAL A 134 0.12 -4.32 3.34
C VAL A 134 -0.39 -2.92 2.97
N SER A 135 -0.69 -2.67 1.69
CA SER A 135 -1.27 -1.40 1.23
C SER A 135 -2.68 -1.16 1.79
N ASP A 136 -3.49 -2.21 1.90
CA ASP A 136 -4.82 -2.15 2.54
C ASP A 136 -4.70 -1.92 4.06
N ALA A 137 -3.61 -2.39 4.69
CA ALA A 137 -3.27 -2.14 6.10
C ALA A 137 -2.45 -0.85 6.36
N ARG A 138 -2.23 0.00 5.35
CA ARG A 138 -1.32 1.16 5.42
C ARG A 138 -1.58 2.11 6.58
N GLY A 139 -2.84 2.33 6.94
CA GLY A 139 -3.22 3.25 8.03
C GLY A 139 -2.78 2.73 9.39
N GLU A 140 -2.94 1.43 9.62
CA GLU A 140 -2.44 0.78 10.84
C GLU A 140 -0.93 0.75 10.86
N LEU A 141 -0.29 0.40 9.74
CA LEU A 141 1.17 0.37 9.65
C LEU A 141 1.79 1.75 9.89
N ALA A 142 1.19 2.82 9.35
CA ALA A 142 1.63 4.18 9.58
C ALA A 142 1.44 4.66 11.03
N ALA A 143 0.49 4.08 11.79
CA ALA A 143 0.25 4.43 13.18
C ALA A 143 1.26 3.80 14.17
N ILE A 144 2.03 2.80 13.72
CA ILE A 144 3.05 2.12 14.51
C ILE A 144 4.25 3.07 14.71
N THR A 145 4.35 3.65 15.92
CA THR A 145 5.41 4.58 16.36
C THR A 145 6.19 4.01 17.54
N ASP A 146 7.37 4.53 17.88
CA ASP A 146 8.19 4.05 19.03
C ASP A 146 7.37 3.81 20.30
N ASP A 147 6.48 4.75 20.63
CA ASP A 147 5.64 4.72 21.82
C ASP A 147 4.44 3.76 21.72
N LEU A 148 4.09 3.34 20.50
CA LEU A 148 2.94 2.49 20.18
C LEU A 148 3.36 1.19 19.48
N MET A 149 4.61 0.75 19.67
CA MET A 149 5.07 -0.53 19.12
C MET A 149 4.25 -1.68 19.72
N PRO A 150 3.57 -2.48 18.88
CA PRO A 150 2.89 -3.67 19.36
C PRO A 150 3.90 -4.65 19.98
N GLN A 151 3.44 -5.43 20.95
CA GLN A 151 4.30 -6.42 21.61
C GLN A 151 4.87 -7.41 20.59
N GLY A 152 6.20 -7.49 20.51
CA GLY A 152 6.91 -8.39 19.60
C GLY A 152 7.17 -7.82 18.20
N VAL A 153 6.69 -6.61 17.89
CA VAL A 153 7.10 -5.85 16.69
C VAL A 153 8.25 -4.93 17.07
N ASP A 154 9.44 -5.22 16.56
CA ASP A 154 10.62 -4.38 16.77
C ASP A 154 11.01 -3.58 15.51
N ALA A 155 11.99 -2.68 15.67
CA ALA A 155 12.48 -1.88 14.57
C ALA A 155 13.10 -2.73 13.43
N ASN A 156 13.76 -3.85 13.77
CA ASN A 156 14.39 -4.72 12.78
C ASN A 156 13.35 -5.41 11.88
N LEU A 157 12.22 -5.78 12.44
CA LEU A 157 11.10 -6.39 11.72
C LEU A 157 10.51 -5.37 10.73
N LEU A 158 10.32 -4.13 11.15
CA LEU A 158 9.79 -3.07 10.27
C LEU A 158 10.79 -2.63 9.20
N ASP A 159 12.09 -2.60 9.51
CA ASP A 159 13.14 -2.43 8.50
C ASP A 159 13.14 -3.55 7.47
N SER A 160 12.94 -4.78 7.92
CA SER A 160 12.83 -5.94 7.03
C SER A 160 11.57 -5.88 6.17
N LEU A 161 10.45 -5.42 6.72
CA LEU A 161 9.22 -5.16 5.97
C LEU A 161 9.44 -4.08 4.90
N SER A 162 10.11 -2.99 5.25
CA SER A 162 10.44 -1.91 4.29
C SER A 162 11.28 -2.44 3.12
N ARG A 163 12.33 -3.23 3.39
CA ARG A 163 13.12 -3.88 2.33
C ARG A 163 12.28 -4.86 1.49
N ALA A 164 11.38 -5.61 2.13
CA ALA A 164 10.52 -6.57 1.45
C ALA A 164 9.50 -5.85 0.53
N LEU A 165 8.95 -4.71 0.96
CA LEU A 165 8.09 -3.87 0.12
C LEU A 165 8.80 -3.38 -1.15
N LEU A 166 10.06 -2.94 -1.02
CA LEU A 166 10.86 -2.57 -2.19
C LEU A 166 11.11 -3.78 -3.09
N THR A 167 11.40 -4.94 -2.50
CA THR A 167 11.59 -6.20 -3.22
C THR A 167 10.34 -6.60 -4.02
N ALA A 168 9.15 -6.39 -3.46
CA ALA A 168 7.89 -6.74 -4.11
C ALA A 168 7.62 -5.97 -5.42
N VAL A 169 8.12 -4.74 -5.53
CA VAL A 169 7.97 -3.90 -6.75
C VAL A 169 9.20 -3.84 -7.63
N CYS A 170 10.36 -4.26 -7.10
CA CYS A 170 11.65 -4.25 -7.79
C CYS A 170 12.43 -5.54 -7.48
N PRO A 171 11.95 -6.72 -7.91
CA PRO A 171 12.65 -7.96 -7.66
C PRO A 171 14.00 -7.97 -8.39
N GLN A 172 15.00 -8.62 -7.82
CA GLN A 172 16.34 -8.62 -8.39
C GLN A 172 16.37 -9.28 -9.78
N PRO A 173 17.10 -8.70 -10.77
CA PRO A 173 17.03 -9.11 -12.17
C PRO A 173 17.42 -10.58 -12.46
N TYR A 174 18.18 -11.21 -11.55
CA TYR A 174 18.74 -12.53 -11.77
C TYR A 174 17.72 -13.69 -11.69
N GLN A 175 16.49 -13.43 -11.24
CA GLN A 175 15.48 -14.48 -11.01
C GLN A 175 14.15 -14.26 -11.73
N ALA A 176 13.92 -13.07 -12.31
CA ALA A 176 12.64 -12.73 -12.90
C ALA A 176 12.59 -13.09 -14.40
N ILE A 177 11.95 -14.23 -14.73
CA ILE A 177 11.64 -14.64 -16.11
C ILE A 177 10.62 -13.68 -16.77
N HIS A 178 9.96 -12.85 -15.96
CA HIS A 178 9.02 -11.81 -16.38
C HIS A 178 9.40 -10.45 -15.77
N SER A 179 9.17 -9.38 -16.53
CA SER A 179 9.62 -8.00 -16.25
C SER A 179 8.82 -7.32 -15.11
N ASP A 180 8.77 -7.93 -13.93
CA ASP A 180 8.16 -7.35 -12.72
C ASP A 180 8.81 -5.99 -12.36
N ALA A 181 10.02 -5.69 -12.84
CA ALA A 181 10.65 -4.38 -12.64
C ALA A 181 9.98 -3.23 -13.42
N SER A 182 9.26 -3.54 -14.52
CA SER A 182 8.61 -2.54 -15.36
C SER A 182 7.38 -1.94 -14.68
N PHE A 183 6.98 -0.73 -15.09
CA PHE A 183 5.82 -0.07 -14.51
C PHE A 183 4.52 -0.83 -14.76
N HIS A 184 3.79 -1.02 -13.68
CA HIS A 184 2.47 -1.60 -13.61
C HIS A 184 1.60 -0.66 -12.79
N GLU A 185 0.63 -0.02 -13.44
CA GLU A 185 -0.16 1.08 -12.87
C GLU A 185 -0.77 0.73 -11.52
N ASP A 186 -1.50 -0.38 -11.42
CA ASP A 186 -2.17 -0.74 -10.16
C ASP A 186 -1.20 -1.10 -9.02
N ARG A 187 -0.19 -1.90 -9.30
CA ARG A 187 0.85 -2.27 -8.32
C ARG A 187 1.58 -1.03 -7.82
N ASP A 188 2.07 -0.22 -8.75
CA ASP A 188 2.86 0.98 -8.42
C ASP A 188 1.98 2.03 -7.72
N ARG A 189 0.68 2.12 -8.05
CA ARG A 189 -0.31 2.91 -7.29
C ARG A 189 -0.40 2.48 -5.83
N ARG A 190 -0.61 1.19 -5.58
CA ARG A 190 -0.73 0.64 -4.21
C ARG A 190 0.55 0.84 -3.41
N TYR A 191 1.70 0.67 -4.05
CA TYR A 191 3.00 0.92 -3.44
C TYR A 191 3.21 2.41 -3.12
N ILE A 192 2.93 3.32 -4.06
CA ILE A 192 3.07 4.76 -3.85
C ILE A 192 2.16 5.24 -2.71
N ASN A 193 0.89 4.82 -2.68
CA ASN A 193 -0.05 5.21 -1.62
C ASN A 193 0.42 4.71 -0.24
N LEU A 194 1.00 3.51 -0.21
CA LEU A 194 1.60 2.95 1.00
C LEU A 194 2.81 3.80 1.45
N ILE A 195 3.80 4.03 0.59
CA ILE A 195 4.98 4.84 0.92
C ILE A 195 4.59 6.26 1.36
N PHE A 196 3.63 6.87 0.66
CA PHE A 196 3.10 8.16 1.07
C PHE A 196 2.48 8.13 2.47
N SER A 197 1.76 7.07 2.81
CA SER A 197 1.16 6.93 4.15
C SER A 197 2.21 6.73 5.23
N LEU A 198 3.23 5.91 4.98
CA LEU A 198 4.33 5.70 5.92
C LEU A 198 5.10 7.00 6.17
N THR A 199 5.42 7.75 5.12
CA THR A 199 6.18 9.02 5.21
C THR A 199 5.41 10.18 5.87
N LYS A 200 4.16 9.98 6.30
CA LYS A 200 3.44 10.97 7.12
C LYS A 200 3.96 11.04 8.56
N THR A 201 4.64 10.00 9.02
CA THR A 201 5.21 9.99 10.36
C THR A 201 6.72 10.16 10.29
N ASP A 202 7.24 11.02 11.16
CA ASP A 202 8.70 11.21 11.29
C ASP A 202 9.39 9.91 11.67
N GLU A 203 8.67 8.99 12.33
CA GLU A 203 9.20 7.70 12.72
C GLU A 203 9.56 6.84 11.52
N TRP A 204 8.65 6.63 10.58
CA TRP A 204 8.95 5.89 9.35
C TRP A 204 10.00 6.60 8.49
N CYS A 205 10.04 7.94 8.50
CA CYS A 205 11.08 8.70 7.82
C CYS A 205 12.47 8.54 8.47
N ARG A 206 12.55 8.42 9.81
CA ARG A 206 13.81 8.25 10.56
C ARG A 206 14.28 6.79 10.59
N ARG A 207 13.34 5.85 10.74
CA ARG A 207 13.61 4.41 10.90
C ARG A 207 14.09 3.75 9.65
N GLN A 208 13.50 4.09 8.50
CA GLN A 208 13.96 3.57 7.23
C GLN A 208 15.44 3.90 7.16
N THR A 209 16.28 2.90 7.45
CA THR A 209 17.73 3.00 7.40
C THR A 209 18.08 3.78 6.14
N ARG A 210 19.06 4.70 6.20
CA ARG A 210 19.42 5.56 5.04
C ARG A 210 19.41 4.78 3.72
N GLN A 211 19.86 3.52 3.76
CA GLN A 211 19.85 2.59 2.64
C GLN A 211 18.45 2.18 2.13
N THR A 212 17.49 1.85 2.99
CA THR A 212 16.15 1.41 2.58
C THR A 212 15.30 2.59 2.09
N LEU A 213 15.37 3.74 2.79
CA LEU A 213 14.73 4.99 2.34
C LEU A 213 15.26 5.43 0.97
N HIS A 214 16.57 5.32 0.77
CA HIS A 214 17.21 5.60 -0.51
C HIS A 214 16.67 4.69 -1.63
N GLY A 215 16.43 3.41 -1.35
CA GLY A 215 15.82 2.48 -2.30
C GLY A 215 14.40 2.87 -2.69
N HIS A 216 13.56 3.19 -1.70
CA HIS A 216 12.18 3.64 -1.95
C HIS A 216 12.14 4.97 -2.72
N LEU A 217 12.95 5.95 -2.32
CA LEU A 217 13.03 7.24 -2.98
C LEU A 217 13.56 7.12 -4.41
N LYS A 218 14.60 6.30 -4.62
CA LYS A 218 15.12 6.00 -5.97
C LYS A 218 14.02 5.41 -6.85
N ARG A 219 13.27 4.42 -6.35
CA ARG A 219 12.13 3.86 -7.09
C ARG A 219 11.07 4.92 -7.38
N CYS A 220 10.72 5.78 -6.42
CA CYS A 220 9.79 6.88 -6.65
C CYS A 220 10.27 7.83 -7.77
N ILE A 221 11.56 8.15 -7.82
CA ILE A 221 12.15 8.98 -8.88
C ILE A 221 12.12 8.27 -10.23
N ASP A 222 12.48 6.98 -10.28
CA ASP A 222 12.41 6.18 -11.51
C ASP A 222 10.96 6.12 -12.06
N LEU A 223 9.97 6.10 -11.15
CA LEU A 223 8.54 6.15 -11.51
C LEU A 223 8.11 7.51 -12.06
N VAL A 224 8.73 8.62 -11.66
CA VAL A 224 8.39 9.96 -12.18
C VAL A 224 8.54 10.01 -13.69
N ASP A 225 9.64 9.50 -14.24
CA ASP A 225 9.88 9.51 -15.70
C ASP A 225 8.87 8.64 -16.44
N GLU A 226 8.55 7.48 -15.88
CA GLU A 226 7.68 6.49 -16.48
C GLU A 226 6.20 6.91 -16.48
N ILE A 227 5.73 7.53 -15.40
CA ILE A 227 4.38 8.13 -15.32
C ILE A 227 4.24 9.26 -16.33
N ASN A 228 5.23 10.14 -16.37
CA ASN A 228 5.33 11.23 -17.32
C ASN A 228 5.33 10.77 -18.78
N ARG A 229 5.84 9.56 -19.06
CA ARG A 229 5.86 8.95 -20.40
C ARG A 229 4.53 8.31 -20.77
N ARG A 230 3.79 7.79 -19.78
CA ARG A 230 2.51 7.10 -19.97
C ARG A 230 1.29 7.98 -19.76
N GLU A 231 1.49 9.21 -19.28
CA GLU A 231 0.41 10.14 -18.95
C GLU A 231 -0.55 9.59 -17.87
N SER A 232 -0.04 8.75 -16.95
CA SER A 232 -0.81 8.17 -15.84
C SER A 232 -0.82 9.12 -14.63
N TRP A 233 -1.61 10.18 -14.74
CA TRP A 233 -1.54 11.31 -13.81
C TRP A 233 -2.10 11.03 -12.42
N PHE A 234 -2.85 9.93 -12.21
CA PHE A 234 -3.40 9.54 -10.91
C PHE A 234 -2.33 9.40 -9.81
N LEU A 235 -1.10 9.08 -10.20
CA LEU A 235 0.04 8.94 -9.29
C LEU A 235 0.78 10.26 -9.02
N GLY A 236 0.38 11.33 -9.71
CA GLY A 236 1.03 12.63 -9.72
C GLY A 236 0.95 13.39 -8.41
N PHE A 237 -0.02 13.11 -7.53
CA PHE A 237 -0.12 13.78 -6.22
C PHE A 237 0.88 13.25 -5.21
N TYR A 238 1.00 11.93 -5.15
CA TYR A 238 1.77 11.27 -4.11
C TYR A 238 3.27 11.32 -4.38
N LEU A 239 3.73 11.20 -5.63
CA LEU A 239 5.17 11.19 -5.91
C LEU A 239 5.88 12.51 -5.57
N PRO A 240 5.41 13.69 -6.00
CA PRO A 240 5.99 14.95 -5.57
C PRO A 240 5.89 15.15 -4.06
N ALA A 241 4.80 14.70 -3.44
CA ALA A 241 4.64 14.77 -2.00
C ALA A 241 5.67 13.90 -1.24
N ILE A 242 5.87 12.65 -1.67
CA ILE A 242 6.89 11.74 -1.11
C ILE A 242 8.28 12.35 -1.31
N ILE A 243 8.62 12.74 -2.54
CA ILE A 243 9.95 13.29 -2.86
C ILE A 243 10.18 14.59 -2.07
N GLY A 244 9.20 15.49 -2.00
CA GLY A 244 9.30 16.74 -1.26
C GLY A 244 9.51 16.54 0.25
N ARG A 245 8.88 15.52 0.85
CA ARG A 245 9.05 15.19 2.27
C ARG A 245 10.38 14.49 2.56
N VAL A 246 10.79 13.56 1.70
CA VAL A 246 11.94 12.68 1.96
C VAL A 246 13.26 13.28 1.46
N ASN A 247 13.26 14.00 0.34
CA ASN A 247 14.49 14.53 -0.26
C ASN A 247 15.32 15.42 0.69
N PRO A 248 14.73 16.32 1.51
CA PRO A 248 15.50 17.10 2.49
C PRO A 248 16.21 16.24 3.56
N ILE A 249 15.73 15.01 3.79
CA ILE A 249 16.28 14.08 4.77
C ILE A 249 17.44 13.26 4.16
N CYS A 250 17.41 13.04 2.84
CA CYS A 250 18.42 12.31 2.10
C CYS A 250 19.43 13.24 1.43
N GLU A 251 20.40 13.75 2.20
CA GLU A 251 21.47 14.64 1.69
C GLU A 251 22.23 14.06 0.49
N ASP A 252 22.36 12.73 0.42
CA ASP A 252 23.11 12.02 -0.63
C ASP A 252 22.34 11.83 -1.95
N LEU A 253 21.04 12.18 -2.00
CA LEU A 253 20.17 11.90 -3.13
C LEU A 253 19.71 13.17 -3.86
N ALA A 254 20.65 14.06 -4.15
CA ALA A 254 20.37 15.22 -4.97
C ALA A 254 19.83 14.80 -6.36
N LEU A 255 18.64 15.28 -6.71
CA LEU A 255 18.07 15.07 -8.04
C LEU A 255 19.01 15.64 -9.10
N ASN A 256 19.34 14.84 -10.10
CA ASN A 256 20.06 15.36 -11.25
C ASN A 256 19.16 16.32 -12.07
N PRO A 257 19.73 17.17 -12.95
CA PRO A 257 18.94 18.14 -13.71
C PRO A 257 17.79 17.54 -14.53
N ALA A 258 17.98 16.33 -15.08
CA ALA A 258 16.94 15.64 -15.84
C ALA A 258 15.79 15.18 -14.92
N GLN A 259 16.10 14.54 -13.80
CA GLN A 259 15.13 14.13 -12.78
C GLN A 259 14.36 15.33 -12.20
N ALA A 260 15.06 16.43 -11.90
CA ALA A 260 14.43 17.66 -11.45
C ALA A 260 13.48 18.23 -12.52
N THR A 261 13.84 18.15 -13.79
CA THR A 261 12.98 18.57 -14.91
C THR A 261 11.73 17.70 -15.01
N SER A 262 11.89 16.37 -14.91
CA SER A 262 10.77 15.43 -14.92
C SER A 262 9.83 15.61 -13.73
N LEU A 263 10.38 15.88 -12.53
CA LEU A 263 9.58 16.19 -11.35
C LEU A 263 8.78 17.49 -11.51
N ARG A 264 9.41 18.56 -12.03
CA ARG A 264 8.71 19.82 -12.32
C ARG A 264 7.59 19.62 -13.33
N ARG A 265 7.82 18.81 -14.37
CA ARG A 265 6.79 18.44 -15.34
C ARG A 265 5.64 17.70 -14.64
N LEU A 266 5.94 16.71 -13.81
CA LEU A 266 4.92 15.95 -13.08
C LEU A 266 4.08 16.85 -12.18
N ILE A 267 4.70 17.75 -11.40
CA ILE A 267 3.98 18.70 -10.54
C ILE A 267 3.03 19.57 -11.38
N LYS A 268 3.51 20.09 -12.51
CA LYS A 268 2.72 20.93 -13.41
C LYS A 268 1.51 20.20 -14.00
N GLU A 269 1.71 18.98 -14.49
CA GLU A 269 0.62 18.19 -15.05
C GLU A 269 -0.36 17.70 -13.96
N THR A 270 0.13 17.48 -12.74
CA THR A 270 -0.71 17.12 -11.58
C THR A 270 -1.71 18.23 -11.24
N TRP A 271 -1.27 19.50 -11.25
CA TRP A 271 -2.17 20.63 -11.05
C TRP A 271 -3.23 20.72 -12.15
N ARG A 272 -2.79 20.61 -13.42
CA ARG A 272 -3.66 20.71 -14.61
C ARG A 272 -4.67 19.59 -14.77
N ALA A 273 -4.37 18.42 -14.23
CA ALA A 273 -5.22 17.25 -14.44
C ALA A 273 -6.50 17.28 -13.58
N HIS A 274 -6.67 18.27 -12.69
CA HIS A 274 -7.88 18.45 -11.84
C HIS A 274 -8.33 17.15 -11.13
N ILE A 275 -7.40 16.23 -10.85
CA ILE A 275 -7.70 14.85 -10.41
C ILE A 275 -8.34 14.80 -9.03
N TYR A 276 -8.25 15.90 -8.27
CA TYR A 276 -8.95 16.06 -6.99
C TYR A 276 -10.48 15.94 -7.12
N GLU A 277 -11.05 16.03 -8.32
CA GLU A 277 -12.50 15.92 -8.57
C GLU A 277 -13.09 14.52 -8.41
N ASN A 278 -12.28 13.45 -8.35
CA ASN A 278 -12.79 12.08 -8.49
C ASN A 278 -12.43 11.08 -7.37
N ASP A 279 -11.61 11.44 -6.39
CA ASP A 279 -11.20 10.51 -5.34
C ASP A 279 -10.86 11.21 -4.01
N ASP A 280 -11.47 10.74 -2.91
CA ASP A 280 -11.23 11.21 -1.54
C ASP A 280 -9.79 10.89 -1.08
N ASP A 281 -9.11 9.96 -1.74
CA ASP A 281 -7.79 9.51 -1.32
C ASP A 281 -6.71 10.62 -1.46
N TYR A 282 -6.89 11.64 -2.31
CA TYR A 282 -5.85 12.65 -2.56
C TYR A 282 -5.82 13.84 -1.59
N VAL A 283 -6.88 14.01 -0.78
CA VAL A 283 -7.06 15.22 0.05
C VAL A 283 -5.89 15.43 1.01
N ASP A 284 -5.35 14.36 1.55
CA ASP A 284 -4.24 14.38 2.50
C ASP A 284 -2.87 14.64 1.85
N ALA A 285 -2.76 14.52 0.53
CA ALA A 285 -1.55 14.79 -0.25
C ALA A 285 -1.42 16.27 -0.63
N ILE A 286 -2.53 17.02 -0.64
CA ILE A 286 -2.55 18.43 -1.06
C ILE A 286 -1.52 19.29 -0.31
N PRO A 287 -1.41 19.27 1.04
CA PRO A 287 -0.43 20.09 1.73
C PRO A 287 1.02 19.80 1.31
N ALA A 288 1.33 18.53 1.05
CA ALA A 288 2.66 18.13 0.60
C ALA A 288 2.91 18.45 -0.87
N LEU A 289 1.89 18.38 -1.73
CA LEU A 289 1.98 18.86 -3.11
C LEU A 289 2.24 20.37 -3.15
N VAL A 290 1.57 21.16 -2.31
CA VAL A 290 1.82 22.61 -2.17
C VAL A 290 3.27 22.85 -1.77
N ALA A 291 3.77 22.16 -0.75
CA ALA A 291 5.17 22.27 -0.33
C ALA A 291 6.15 21.91 -1.46
N ALA A 292 5.91 20.79 -2.15
CA ALA A 292 6.74 20.36 -3.28
C ALA A 292 6.70 21.38 -4.43
N THR A 293 5.54 21.99 -4.69
CA THR A 293 5.35 23.02 -5.71
C THR A 293 6.18 24.26 -5.40
N LYS A 294 6.10 24.78 -4.17
CA LYS A 294 6.88 25.94 -3.72
C LYS A 294 8.40 25.72 -3.88
N LEU A 295 8.86 24.49 -3.67
CA LEU A 295 10.28 24.14 -3.77
C LEU A 295 10.77 23.99 -5.21
N ASN A 296 9.90 23.60 -6.14
CA ASN A 296 10.32 23.14 -7.47
C ASN A 296 9.86 24.03 -8.63
N LEU A 297 8.80 24.82 -8.46
CA LEU A 297 8.23 25.64 -9.53
C LEU A 297 8.34 27.13 -9.21
N PRO A 298 8.63 27.98 -10.22
CA PRO A 298 8.46 29.41 -10.06
C PRO A 298 6.98 29.74 -9.87
N LEU A 299 6.71 30.71 -8.99
CA LEU A 299 5.38 31.29 -8.85
C LEU A 299 5.01 32.01 -10.15
N GLY A 300 3.79 31.82 -10.64
CA GLY A 300 3.36 32.35 -11.93
C GLY A 300 1.84 32.30 -12.10
N GLU A 301 1.35 33.08 -13.08
CA GLU A 301 -0.08 33.35 -13.27
C GLU A 301 -0.88 32.08 -13.52
N TRP A 302 -0.38 31.19 -14.37
CA TRP A 302 -1.01 29.90 -14.64
C TRP A 302 -1.20 29.06 -13.37
N LEU A 303 -0.23 29.07 -12.44
CA LEU A 303 -0.30 28.28 -11.22
C LEU A 303 -1.32 28.88 -10.24
N ALA A 304 -1.48 30.21 -10.23
CA ALA A 304 -2.52 30.88 -9.45
C ALA A 304 -3.92 30.47 -9.91
N GLU A 305 -4.13 30.30 -11.22
CA GLU A 305 -5.40 29.82 -11.77
C GLU A 305 -5.70 28.38 -11.33
N GLU A 306 -4.75 27.46 -11.44
CA GLU A 306 -4.92 26.05 -11.03
C GLU A 306 -5.18 25.93 -9.52
N VAL A 307 -4.43 26.67 -8.69
CA VAL A 307 -4.59 26.65 -7.23
C VAL A 307 -5.93 27.23 -6.81
N ARG A 308 -6.42 28.26 -7.51
CA ARG A 308 -7.78 28.80 -7.30
C ARG A 308 -8.85 27.77 -7.63
N GLY A 309 -8.73 27.06 -8.76
CA GLY A 309 -9.68 26.00 -9.13
C GLY A 309 -9.74 24.89 -8.07
N ALA A 310 -8.57 24.45 -7.59
CA ALA A 310 -8.49 23.49 -6.49
C ALA A 310 -9.15 24.02 -5.20
N LEU A 311 -8.90 25.29 -4.87
CA LEU A 311 -9.48 25.92 -3.68
C LEU A 311 -11.02 25.96 -3.75
N GLU A 312 -11.59 26.37 -4.88
CA GLU A 312 -13.03 26.41 -5.12
C GLU A 312 -13.64 25.00 -4.95
N TYR A 313 -13.03 23.99 -5.56
CA TYR A 313 -13.47 22.60 -5.42
C TYR A 313 -13.46 22.12 -3.96
N PHE A 314 -12.36 22.34 -3.22
CA PHE A 314 -12.27 21.90 -1.84
C PHE A 314 -13.22 22.66 -0.90
N GLN A 315 -13.57 23.91 -1.22
CA GLN A 315 -14.58 24.67 -0.49
C GLN A 315 -15.97 24.05 -0.66
N GLU A 316 -16.30 23.60 -1.88
CA GLU A 316 -17.55 22.86 -2.13
C GLU A 316 -17.55 21.52 -1.38
N GLN A 317 -16.49 20.74 -1.47
CA GLN A 317 -16.38 19.44 -0.77
C GLN A 317 -16.49 19.57 0.75
N ALA A 318 -15.93 20.62 1.34
CA ALA A 318 -16.03 20.87 2.78
C ALA A 318 -17.48 21.00 3.27
N THR A 319 -18.42 21.37 2.40
CA THR A 319 -19.86 21.41 2.72
C THR A 319 -20.54 20.04 2.68
N LEU A 320 -19.98 19.10 1.92
CA LEU A 320 -20.55 17.76 1.69
C LEU A 320 -20.02 16.72 2.69
N VAL A 321 -18.78 16.88 3.17
CA VAL A 321 -18.12 15.92 4.05
C VAL A 321 -18.66 15.99 5.49
N LYS A 322 -19.40 14.95 5.91
CA LYS A 322 -19.98 14.83 7.26
C LYS A 322 -19.12 14.04 8.25
N ASN A 323 -18.14 13.25 7.76
CA ASN A 323 -17.26 12.45 8.61
C ASN A 323 -16.13 13.32 9.20
N GLY A 324 -15.93 13.27 10.53
CA GLY A 324 -14.94 14.09 11.23
C GLY A 324 -13.49 13.89 10.77
N VAL A 325 -13.08 12.67 10.43
CA VAL A 325 -11.70 12.39 9.97
C VAL A 325 -11.47 12.96 8.57
N ALA A 326 -12.38 12.70 7.65
CA ALA A 326 -12.33 13.26 6.30
C ALA A 326 -12.37 14.81 6.35
N ARG A 327 -13.17 15.39 7.25
CA ARG A 327 -13.25 16.84 7.44
C ARG A 327 -11.93 17.44 7.91
N ALA A 328 -11.19 16.78 8.79
CA ALA A 328 -9.88 17.27 9.23
C ALA A 328 -8.88 17.33 8.07
N ALA A 329 -8.85 16.30 7.21
CA ALA A 329 -8.00 16.29 6.01
C ALA A 329 -8.39 17.41 5.04
N VAL A 330 -9.69 17.59 4.76
CA VAL A 330 -10.19 18.66 3.89
C VAL A 330 -9.82 20.04 4.44
N ASN A 331 -9.99 20.27 5.75
CA ASN A 331 -9.60 21.53 6.38
C ASN A 331 -8.10 21.80 6.27
N ALA A 332 -7.25 20.78 6.40
CA ALA A 332 -5.82 20.91 6.24
C ALA A 332 -5.43 21.26 4.79
N ALA A 333 -6.06 20.60 3.81
CA ALA A 333 -5.90 20.90 2.39
C ALA A 333 -6.31 22.35 2.08
N LEU A 334 -7.51 22.76 2.53
CA LEU A 334 -8.02 24.12 2.37
C LEU A 334 -7.08 25.17 2.95
N CYS A 335 -6.66 24.99 4.20
CA CYS A 335 -5.73 25.92 4.86
C CYS A 335 -4.43 26.06 4.05
N SER A 336 -3.88 24.94 3.55
CA SER A 336 -2.67 24.96 2.73
C SER A 336 -2.88 25.67 1.39
N LEU A 337 -4.02 25.46 0.72
CA LEU A 337 -4.36 26.09 -0.56
C LEU A 337 -4.62 27.59 -0.39
N GLU A 338 -5.32 28.01 0.67
CA GLU A 338 -5.61 29.42 0.95
C GLU A 338 -4.33 30.23 1.19
N VAL A 339 -3.42 29.70 2.01
CA VAL A 339 -2.12 30.33 2.24
C VAL A 339 -1.34 30.42 0.93
N PHE A 340 -1.30 29.34 0.16
CA PHE A 340 -0.55 29.30 -1.09
C PHE A 340 -1.13 30.24 -2.16
N HIS A 341 -2.45 30.31 -2.28
CA HIS A 341 -3.13 31.21 -3.19
C HIS A 341 -2.82 32.69 -2.86
N LYS A 342 -2.82 33.07 -1.57
CA LYS A 342 -2.46 34.43 -1.14
C LYS A 342 -1.01 34.77 -1.48
N GLU A 343 -0.09 33.82 -1.32
CA GLU A 343 1.31 33.99 -1.71
C GLU A 343 1.46 34.20 -3.22
N LEU A 344 0.75 33.40 -4.03
CA LEU A 344 0.72 33.54 -5.49
C LEU A 344 0.18 34.90 -5.92
N GLN A 345 -0.92 35.37 -5.32
CA GLN A 345 -1.49 36.69 -5.59
C GLN A 345 -0.55 37.85 -5.21
N SER A 346 0.34 37.65 -4.23
CA SER A 346 1.28 38.68 -3.80
C SER A 346 2.55 38.74 -4.67
N ALA A 347 2.83 37.68 -5.43
CA ALA A 347 4.03 37.53 -6.26
C ALA A 347 3.80 37.95 -7.74
N LEU A 348 2.54 38.07 -8.15
CA LEU A 348 2.10 38.56 -9.46
C LEU A 348 1.83 40.06 -9.39
#